data_AF-A0A2K3JA28-F1
#
_entry.id   AF-A0A2K3JA28-F1
#
_cell.length_a   1.000
_cell.length_b   1.000
_cell.length_c   1.000
_cell.angle_alpha   90.00
_cell.angle_beta   90.00
_cell.angle_gamma   90.00
#
_symmetry.space_group_name_H-M   'P 1'
#
loop_
_entity.id
_entity.type
_entity.pdbx_description
1 polymer ?
#
loop_
_entity_poly.entity_id
_entity_poly.type
_entity_poly.pdbx_seq_one_letter_code
_entity_poly.pdbx_strand_id
1 'polypeptide(L)' 'MVLKAKEVREFTPEERREKLAELKSELMHERGVAAMGGSPPSPGKIRQLRMNIAKILTIMREEGEQ' A
#
# COMPACT_ATOMS: atom_id res chain seq x y z
N MET A 1 7.45 4.14 6.18
CA MET A 1 7.60 2.83 6.86
C MET A 1 7.32 1.73 5.83
N VAL A 2 8.13 0.68 5.79
CA VAL A 2 7.97 -0.43 4.82
C VAL A 2 7.23 -1.56 5.52
N LEU A 3 6.09 -2.00 4.97
CA LEU A 3 5.37 -3.16 5.52
C LEU A 3 6.24 -4.41 5.39
N LYS A 4 6.38 -5.21 6.44
CA LYS A 4 7.08 -6.50 6.33
C LYS A 4 6.12 -7.58 5.85
N ALA A 5 6.63 -8.54 5.08
CA ALA A 5 5.79 -9.63 4.57
C ALA A 5 5.22 -10.52 5.70
N LYS A 6 5.97 -10.67 6.80
CA LYS A 6 5.51 -11.43 7.97
C LYS A 6 4.25 -10.81 8.60
N GLU A 7 4.26 -9.50 8.80
CA GLU A 7 3.12 -8.75 9.35
C GLU A 7 1.87 -8.91 8.47
N VAL A 8 2.03 -8.84 7.15
CA VAL A 8 0.89 -9.00 6.23
C VAL A 8 0.29 -10.41 6.28
N ARG A 9 1.11 -11.44 6.48
CA ARG A 9 0.65 -12.83 6.59
C ARG A 9 -0.08 -13.10 7.91
N GLU A 10 0.23 -12.34 8.95
CA GLU A 10 -0.46 -12.43 10.25
C GLU A 10 -1.86 -11.80 10.23
N PHE A 11 -2.13 -10.89 9.28
CA PHE A 11 -3.46 -10.32 9.09
C PHE A 11 -4.47 -11.35 8.59
N THR A 12 -5.72 -11.17 9.02
CA THR A 12 -6.89 -11.82 8.43
C THR A 12 -7.16 -11.29 7.01
N PRO A 13 -7.94 -12.03 6.20
CA PRO A 13 -8.32 -11.59 4.85
C PRO A 13 -9.03 -10.23 4.83
N GLU A 14 -9.85 -9.94 5.84
CA GLU A 14 -10.57 -8.66 5.96
C GLU A 14 -9.61 -7.51 6.28
N GLU A 15 -8.72 -7.70 7.25
CA GLU A 15 -7.68 -6.71 7.60
C GLU A 15 -6.76 -6.41 6.41
N ARG A 16 -6.42 -7.41 5.59
CA ARG A 16 -5.63 -7.19 4.37
C ARG A 16 -6.38 -6.33 3.36
N ARG A 17 -7.68 -6.53 3.19
CA ARG A 17 -8.54 -5.72 2.30
C ARG A 17 -8.68 -4.29 2.80
N GLU A 18 -8.91 -4.11 4.10
CA GLU A 18 -8.97 -2.78 4.71
C GLU A 18 -7.64 -2.04 4.56
N LYS A 19 -6.52 -2.70 4.88
CA LYS A 19 -5.19 -2.11 4.75
C LYS A 19 -4.85 -1.78 3.30
N LEU A 20 -5.26 -2.62 2.35
CA LEU A 20 -5.13 -2.35 0.92
C LEU A 20 -5.90 -1.10 0.50
N ALA A 21 -7.13 -0.92 0.98
CA ALA A 21 -7.95 0.24 0.69
C ALA A 21 -7.33 1.54 1.25
N GLU A 22 -6.85 1.49 2.49
CA GLU A 22 -6.14 2.59 3.14
C GLU A 22 -4.90 3.02 2.32
N LEU A 23 -4.04 2.06 1.96
CA LEU A 23 -2.82 2.35 1.19
C LEU A 23 -3.12 2.88 -0.22
N LYS A 24 -4.20 2.43 -0.86
CA LYS A 24 -4.65 2.96 -2.16
C LYS A 24 -5.15 4.40 -2.03
N SER A 25 -5.89 4.71 -0.96
CA SER A 25 -6.36 6.07 -0.67
C SER A 25 -5.17 7.01 -0.44
N GLU A 26 -4.19 6.60 0.37
CA GLU A 26 -2.98 7.38 0.61
C GLU A 26 -2.18 7.59 -0.69
N LEU A 27 -2.04 6.55 -1.51
CA LEU A 27 -1.36 6.68 -2.81
C LEU A 27 -2.08 7.66 -3.74
N MET A 28 -3.41 7.66 -3.74
CA MET A 28 -4.20 8.61 -4.53
C MET A 28 -3.96 10.05 -4.06
N HIS A 29 -3.95 10.27 -2.75
CA HIS A 29 -3.69 11.60 -2.18
C HIS A 29 -2.30 12.12 -2.56
N GLU A 30 -1.25 11.30 -2.37
CA GLU A 30 0.13 11.67 -2.70
C GLU A 30 0.32 11.96 -4.20
N ARG A 31 -0.38 11.22 -5.06
CA ARG A 31 -0.40 11.50 -6.50
C ARG A 31 -1.08 12.83 -6.82
N GLY A 32 -2.17 13.16 -6.12
CA GLY A 32 -2.84 14.45 -6.26
C GLY A 32 -1.92 15.61 -5.90
N VAL A 33 -1.23 15.52 -4.76
CA VAL A 33 -0.25 16.54 -4.32
C VAL A 33 0.87 16.70 -5.36
N ALA A 34 1.44 15.58 -5.84
CA ALA A 34 2.49 15.61 -6.84
C ALA A 34 2.02 16.21 -8.18
N ALA A 35 0.79 15.92 -8.60
CA ALA A 35 0.22 16.44 -9.85
C ALA A 35 -0.03 17.96 -9.82
N MET A 36 -0.33 18.52 -8.64
CA MET A 36 -0.49 19.96 -8.44
C MET A 36 0.86 20.71 -8.41
N GLY A 37 1.99 20.03 -8.65
CA GLY A 37 3.32 20.62 -8.56
C GLY A 37 3.83 20.78 -7.12
N GLY A 38 3.10 20.24 -6.14
CA GLY A 38 3.57 20.15 -4.77
C GLY A 38 4.76 19.21 -4.69
N SER A 39 5.86 19.67 -4.08
CA SER A 39 6.97 18.77 -3.77
C SER A 39 6.46 17.70 -2.80
N PRO A 40 6.67 16.40 -3.09
CA PRO A 40 6.25 15.34 -2.18
C PRO A 40 6.88 15.56 -0.80
N PRO A 41 6.14 15.39 0.30
CA PRO A 41 6.67 15.61 1.66
C PRO A 41 7.85 14.69 1.98
N SER A 42 7.99 13.56 1.26
CA SER A 42 9.16 12.70 1.33
C SER A 42 9.48 12.09 -0.04
N PRO A 43 10.72 12.24 -0.55
CA PRO A 43 11.14 11.59 -1.78
C PRO A 43 11.06 10.07 -1.59
N GLY A 44 10.27 9.42 -2.45
CA GLY A 44 10.08 7.96 -2.43
C GLY A 44 8.85 7.47 -1.65
N LYS A 45 8.04 8.34 -1.05
CA LYS A 45 6.77 7.93 -0.39
C LYS A 45 5.84 7.19 -1.36
N ILE A 46 5.63 7.74 -2.57
CA ILE A 46 4.84 7.09 -3.63
C ILE A 46 5.39 5.70 -3.98
N ARG A 47 6.73 5.56 -4.06
CA ARG A 47 7.37 4.26 -4.33
C ARG A 47 7.10 3.29 -3.18
N GLN A 48 7.24 3.73 -1.93
CA GLN A 48 6.96 2.90 -0.75
C GLN A 48 5.51 2.41 -0.73
N LEU A 49 4.54 3.29 -0.96
CA LEU A 49 3.11 2.94 -1.01
C LEU A 49 2.84 1.89 -2.09
N ARG A 50 3.39 2.07 -3.30
CA ARG A 50 3.27 1.07 -4.37
C ARG A 50 3.84 -0.29 -3.98
N MET A 51 5.00 -0.32 -3.32
CA MET A 51 5.63 -1.57 -2.88
C MET A 51 4.83 -2.25 -1.77
N ASN A 52 4.25 -1.49 -0.84
CA ASN A 52 3.39 -2.02 0.21
C ASN A 52 2.10 -2.63 -0.38
N ILE A 53 1.46 -1.93 -1.32
CA ILE A 53 0.28 -2.44 -2.05
C ILE A 53 0.62 -3.74 -2.79
N ALA A 54 1.73 -3.76 -3.54
CA ALA A 54 2.15 -4.95 -4.28
C ALA A 54 2.37 -6.16 -3.36
N LYS A 55 2.93 -5.94 -2.17
CA LYS A 55 3.17 -6.99 -1.18
C LYS A 55 1.87 -7.59 -0.65
N ILE A 56 0.88 -6.75 -0.31
CA ILE A 56 -0.44 -7.23 0.12
C ILE A 56 -1.10 -8.04 -1.00
N LEU A 57 -1.18 -7.48 -2.22
CA LEU A 57 -1.78 -8.18 -3.36
C LEU A 57 -1.11 -9.52 -3.67
N THR A 58 0.21 -9.60 -3.49
CA THR A 58 0.96 -10.86 -3.68
C THR A 58 0.52 -11.90 -2.65
N ILE A 59 0.45 -11.54 -1.37
CA ILE A 59 0.05 -12.46 -0.30
C ILE A 59 -1.42 -12.86 -0.44
N MET A 60 -2.32 -11.92 -0.74
CA MET A 60 -3.73 -12.24 -1.01
C MET A 60 -3.87 -13.25 -2.15
N ARG A 61 -3.01 -13.16 -3.18
CA ARG A 61 -2.97 -14.13 -4.28
C ARG A 61 -2.37 -15.48 -3.84
N GLU A 62 -1.32 -15.47 -3.03
CA GLU A 62 -0.72 -16.69 -2.45
C GLU A 62 -1.73 -17.46 -1.59
N GLU A 63 -2.60 -16.75 -0.87
CA GLU A 63 -3.62 -17.35 0.02
C GLU A 63 -4.96 -17.65 -0.66
N GLY A 64 -5.10 -17.35 -1.96
CA GLY A 64 -6.29 -17.67 -2.73
C GLY A 64 -7.50 -16.77 -2.46
N GLU A 65 -7.27 -15.54 -2.01
CA GLU A 65 -8.34 -14.57 -1.67
C GLU A 65 -8.92 -13.80 -2.87
N GLN A 66 -8.65 -14.27 -4.09
CA GLN A 66 -9.08 -13.64 -5.36
C GLN A 66 -10.44 -14.13 -5.83
#